data_AF-A0AAU9QER2-F1
#
_entry.id   AF-A0AAU9QER2-F1
#
_cell.length_a   1.000
_cell.length_b   1.000
_cell.length_c   1.000
_cell.angle_alpha   90.00
_cell.angle_beta   90.00
_cell.angle_gamma   90.00
#
_symmetry.space_group_name_H-M   'P 1'
#
loop_
_entity.id
_entity.type
_entity.pdbx_description
1 polymer ?
#
loop_
_entity_poly.entity_id
_entity_poly.type
_entity_poly.pdbx_seq_one_letter_code
_entity_poly.pdbx_strand_id
1 'polypeptide(L)'
;MDSELIRLKKTGELVQPIGELHEQLEGYLVEVGLPVSNVVAPIQERKKVINALHEALEIIPLDKRQQSYYMSKFTVAISVGLFDGALNYLWNETIRALRDFVINFDLQYFYSVAEKVGARYKNLTKADEISLVSEYDLLEICRRIGILNDINYQRLSNVNYMRNHASAAHPNDSEIDGHEMIAWLSVCLKHAVTAKPDHSLIEIQKLLTNVRTAIIPSDDYALIGSELVKQPLERIDDFLWTIFGIFTHHKTSKDSKDNIIGIAPYVWNAASEDRKYEIGARFGTFRKNAEVDRKEASQQFLEVVNGLSYKDEDSLAGELIEKLENLFRSHNSSNNFYNEYPHARDIETSLPTNKIIPRATRGMWVKVVSICYIGNGLGYREGVDEQAVPYYKRFIESFTESEVVEFIKLLSDSEFVSALSMRKPDERIRKMVTFFKSKFTNAHIQKVLDLVISTPVGMVGKVSNTSDYKKTLEYLPHN
;
A
#
# COMPACT_ATOMS: atom_id res chain seq x y z
N MET A 1 -56.62 18.53 7.95
CA MET A 1 -55.55 17.97 8.79
C MET A 1 -54.83 19.18 9.34
N ASP A 2 -55.24 19.61 10.53
CA ASP A 2 -54.76 20.83 11.15
C ASP A 2 -53.25 20.74 11.37
N SER A 3 -52.52 21.72 10.82
CA SER A 3 -51.13 21.94 11.21
C SER A 3 -51.15 22.47 12.64
N GLU A 4 -50.94 21.57 13.60
CA GLU A 4 -50.76 21.95 15.00
C GLU A 4 -49.60 22.96 15.08
N LEU A 5 -49.93 24.20 15.41
CA LEU A 5 -48.95 25.26 15.66
C LEU A 5 -48.19 24.89 16.94
N ILE A 6 -47.07 24.17 16.79
CA ILE A 6 -46.18 23.85 17.90
C ILE A 6 -45.61 25.17 18.42
N ARG A 7 -46.02 25.55 19.63
CA ARG A 7 -45.47 26.72 20.33
C ARG A 7 -43.99 26.50 20.59
N LEU A 8 -43.13 27.35 20.02
CA LEU A 8 -41.69 27.35 20.27
C LEU A 8 -41.44 27.69 21.75
N LYS A 9 -41.10 26.68 22.56
CA LYS A 9 -40.66 26.87 23.94
C LYS A 9 -39.20 27.29 23.96
N LYS A 10 -38.84 28.30 24.76
CA LYS A 10 -37.43 28.69 24.97
C LYS A 10 -36.72 27.64 25.86
N THR A 11 -35.39 27.53 25.79
CA THR A 11 -34.59 26.53 26.53
C THR A 11 -34.92 26.50 28.04
N GLY A 12 -35.15 27.65 28.66
CA GLY A 12 -35.54 27.75 30.07
C GLY A 12 -36.93 27.19 30.41
N GLU A 13 -37.83 27.06 29.42
CA GLU A 13 -39.19 26.52 29.59
C GLU A 13 -39.24 24.99 29.46
N LEU A 14 -38.16 24.34 29.00
CA LEU A 14 -37.99 22.88 29.03
C LEU A 14 -37.49 22.36 30.38
N VAL A 15 -36.96 23.24 31.24
CA VAL A 15 -36.33 22.88 32.52
C VAL A 15 -37.34 22.58 33.62
N GLN A 16 -38.52 23.22 33.61
CA GLN A 16 -39.57 23.01 34.60
C GLN A 16 -40.33 21.67 34.45
N PRO A 17 -40.72 21.24 33.24
CA PRO A 17 -41.43 19.96 33.04
C PRO A 17 -40.61 18.70 33.39
N ILE A 18 -39.28 18.81 33.49
CA ILE A 18 -38.41 17.66 33.80
C ILE A 18 -38.62 17.16 35.23
N GLY A 19 -38.84 18.07 36.18
CA GLY A 19 -39.09 17.68 37.56
C GLY A 19 -40.40 16.91 37.70
N GLU A 20 -41.48 17.46 37.13
CA GLU A 20 -42.81 16.84 37.14
C GLU A 20 -42.82 15.48 36.43
N LEU A 21 -42.17 15.37 35.26
CA LEU A 21 -42.07 14.11 34.52
C LEU A 21 -41.26 13.06 35.31
N HIS A 22 -40.20 13.47 36.00
CA HIS A 22 -39.39 12.59 36.82
C HIS A 22 -40.19 12.00 37.98
N GLU A 23 -40.91 12.84 38.72
CA GLU A 23 -41.77 12.39 39.83
C GLU A 23 -42.87 11.44 39.37
N GLN A 24 -43.53 11.73 38.24
CA GLN A 24 -44.55 10.85 37.66
C GLN A 24 -43.99 9.50 37.24
N LEU A 25 -42.81 9.49 36.61
CA LEU A 25 -42.15 8.27 36.16
C LEU A 25 -41.71 7.41 37.35
N GLU A 26 -41.10 8.03 38.38
CA GLU A 26 -40.72 7.32 39.60
C GLU A 26 -41.93 6.74 40.32
N GLY A 27 -43.02 7.51 40.45
CA GLY A 27 -44.27 7.03 41.04
C GLY A 27 -44.83 5.81 40.32
N TYR A 28 -44.83 5.83 38.98
CA TYR A 28 -45.25 4.68 38.18
C TYR A 28 -44.32 3.48 38.36
N LEU A 29 -42.99 3.67 38.36
CA LEU A 29 -42.03 2.57 38.57
C LEU A 29 -42.23 1.90 39.93
N VAL A 30 -42.47 2.69 40.99
CA VAL A 30 -42.82 2.17 42.31
C VAL A 30 -44.14 1.39 42.27
N GLU A 31 -45.17 1.93 41.60
CA GLU A 31 -46.48 1.27 41.46
C GLU A 31 -46.35 -0.12 40.80
N VAL A 32 -45.53 -0.24 39.75
CA VAL A 32 -45.32 -1.51 39.04
C VAL A 32 -44.22 -2.39 39.64
N GLY A 33 -43.63 -2.00 40.77
CA GLY A 33 -42.63 -2.80 41.51
C GLY A 33 -41.23 -2.83 40.87
N LEU A 34 -40.87 -1.80 40.11
CA LEU A 34 -39.56 -1.65 39.46
C LEU A 34 -38.61 -0.74 40.27
N PRO A 35 -37.28 -0.89 40.10
CA PRO A 35 -36.32 -0.03 40.78
C PRO A 35 -36.41 1.43 40.31
N VAL A 36 -36.08 2.37 41.21
CA VAL A 36 -36.01 3.82 40.93
C VAL A 36 -34.63 4.41 41.20
N SER A 37 -33.88 3.85 42.16
CA SER A 37 -32.53 4.33 42.51
C SER A 37 -31.51 3.99 41.43
N ASN A 38 -30.70 4.99 41.06
CA ASN A 38 -29.62 4.86 40.05
C ASN A 38 -30.07 4.32 38.68
N VAL A 39 -31.34 4.52 38.32
CA VAL A 39 -31.90 4.10 37.02
C VAL A 39 -31.71 5.18 35.96
N VAL A 40 -31.74 6.45 36.36
CA VAL A 40 -31.64 7.62 35.48
C VAL A 40 -30.74 8.67 36.11
N ALA A 41 -30.05 9.45 35.28
CA ALA A 41 -29.17 10.53 35.73
C ALA A 41 -29.93 11.56 36.58
N PRO A 42 -29.30 12.19 37.59
CA PRO A 42 -29.95 13.21 38.42
C PRO A 42 -30.48 14.40 37.59
N ILE A 43 -31.59 15.01 38.02
CA ILE A 43 -32.20 16.16 37.33
C ILE A 43 -31.17 17.28 37.08
N GLN A 44 -30.28 17.56 38.03
CA GLN A 44 -29.29 18.63 37.89
C GLN A 44 -28.32 18.37 36.72
N GLU A 45 -27.90 17.12 36.52
CA GLU A 45 -27.06 16.74 35.38
C GLU A 45 -27.79 16.93 34.05
N ARG A 46 -29.08 16.53 33.98
CA ARG A 46 -29.90 16.73 32.78
C ARG A 46 -30.04 18.21 32.43
N LYS A 47 -30.27 19.06 33.43
CA LYS A 47 -30.40 20.52 33.27
C LYS A 47 -29.13 21.14 32.70
N LYS A 48 -27.94 20.70 33.13
CA LYS A 48 -26.66 21.16 32.56
C LYS A 48 -26.64 20.92 31.05
N VAL A 49 -26.93 19.69 30.62
CA VAL A 49 -26.89 19.32 29.19
C VAL A 49 -27.93 20.10 28.38
N ILE A 50 -29.17 20.20 28.86
CA ILE A 50 -30.26 20.89 28.14
C ILE A 50 -29.99 22.38 27.98
N ASN A 51 -29.46 23.03 29.01
CA ASN A 51 -29.11 24.45 28.93
C ASN A 51 -27.99 24.70 27.91
N ALA A 52 -27.01 23.79 27.80
CA ALA A 52 -25.92 23.89 26.84
C ALA A 52 -26.35 23.47 25.41
N LEU A 53 -27.40 22.66 25.27
CA LEU A 53 -27.79 22.07 23.99
C LEU A 53 -28.12 23.10 22.92
N HIS A 54 -28.80 24.19 23.30
CA HIS A 54 -29.18 25.24 22.34
C HIS A 54 -27.93 25.84 21.66
N GLU A 55 -26.96 26.26 22.45
CA GLU A 55 -25.68 26.81 21.99
C GLU A 55 -24.87 25.75 21.22
N ALA A 56 -24.78 24.53 21.74
CA ALA A 56 -24.02 23.45 21.11
C ALA A 56 -24.50 23.15 19.68
N LEU A 57 -25.82 23.21 19.45
CA LEU A 57 -26.43 22.96 18.15
C LEU A 57 -26.27 24.13 17.17
N GLU A 58 -25.84 25.31 17.62
CA GLU A 58 -25.68 26.48 16.73
C GLU A 58 -24.71 26.22 15.57
N ILE A 59 -23.71 25.36 15.81
CA ILE A 59 -22.73 24.97 14.80
C ILE A 59 -23.34 24.23 13.59
N ILE A 60 -24.49 23.59 13.77
CA ILE A 60 -25.19 22.90 12.67
C ILE A 60 -26.11 23.91 11.96
N PRO A 61 -26.01 24.08 10.63
CA PRO A 61 -26.96 24.88 9.86
C PRO A 61 -28.42 24.42 10.04
N LEU A 62 -29.38 25.37 10.05
CA LEU A 62 -30.79 25.08 10.37
C LEU A 62 -31.43 24.04 9.44
N ASP A 63 -31.11 24.07 8.14
CA ASP A 63 -31.55 23.10 7.14
C ASP A 63 -31.06 21.68 7.44
N LYS A 64 -29.82 21.55 7.95
CA LYS A 64 -29.25 20.26 8.34
C LYS A 64 -29.80 19.75 9.68
N ARG A 65 -30.16 20.64 10.62
CA ARG A 65 -30.75 20.24 11.91
C ARG A 65 -32.05 19.45 11.73
N GLN A 66 -32.87 19.79 10.73
CA GLN A 66 -34.11 19.08 10.45
C GLN A 66 -33.90 17.61 10.07
N GLN A 67 -32.70 17.27 9.59
CA GLN A 67 -32.32 15.91 9.18
C GLN A 67 -31.60 15.14 10.30
N SER A 68 -31.28 15.79 11.43
CA SER A 68 -30.57 15.19 12.57
C SER A 68 -31.50 14.39 13.49
N TYR A 69 -32.08 13.31 12.95
CA TYR A 69 -33.02 12.43 13.66
C TYR A 69 -32.46 11.89 14.98
N TYR A 70 -31.18 11.45 14.98
CA TYR A 70 -30.55 10.93 16.20
C TYR A 70 -30.28 12.02 17.23
N MET A 71 -30.11 13.28 16.81
CA MET A 71 -29.98 14.41 17.74
C MET A 71 -31.30 14.72 18.47
N SER A 72 -32.44 14.49 17.81
CA SER A 72 -33.75 14.55 18.48
C SER A 72 -33.87 13.45 19.53
N LYS A 73 -33.49 12.21 19.19
CA LYS A 73 -33.47 11.09 20.16
C LYS A 73 -32.51 11.31 21.32
N PHE A 74 -31.33 11.86 21.04
CA PHE A 74 -30.37 12.30 22.04
C PHE A 74 -31.03 13.26 23.03
N THR A 75 -31.68 14.31 22.52
CA THR A 75 -32.34 15.33 23.34
C THR A 75 -33.43 14.74 24.24
N VAL A 76 -34.24 13.83 23.69
CA VAL A 76 -35.28 13.12 24.46
C VAL A 76 -34.65 12.24 25.54
N ALA A 77 -33.63 11.46 25.22
CA ALA A 77 -32.92 10.60 26.18
C ALA A 77 -32.30 11.41 27.33
N ILE A 78 -31.70 12.56 27.04
CA ILE A 78 -31.21 13.50 28.06
C ILE A 78 -32.34 13.99 28.96
N SER A 79 -33.50 14.33 28.41
CA SER A 79 -34.63 14.84 29.21
C SER A 79 -35.16 13.83 30.23
N VAL A 80 -35.15 12.54 29.89
CA VAL A 80 -35.57 11.45 30.78
C VAL A 80 -34.42 10.90 31.64
N GLY A 81 -33.18 11.34 31.41
CA GLY A 81 -32.01 10.96 32.20
C GLY A 81 -31.32 9.66 31.78
N LEU A 82 -31.61 9.14 30.58
CA LEU A 82 -30.94 7.96 30.03
C LEU A 82 -29.68 8.37 29.28
N PHE A 83 -28.61 8.67 30.03
CA PHE A 83 -27.36 9.21 29.47
C PHE A 83 -26.59 8.19 28.63
N ASP A 84 -26.66 6.91 28.97
CA ASP A 84 -26.15 5.79 28.19
C ASP A 84 -26.84 5.70 26.81
N GLY A 85 -28.17 5.81 26.80
CA GLY A 85 -28.98 5.86 25.58
C GLY A 85 -28.72 7.13 24.76
N ALA A 86 -28.56 8.27 25.44
CA ALA A 86 -28.20 9.53 24.78
C ALA A 86 -26.84 9.40 24.09
N LEU A 87 -25.80 8.91 24.77
CA LEU A 87 -24.48 8.72 24.20
C LEU A 87 -24.51 7.82 22.95
N ASN A 88 -25.31 6.75 22.98
CA ASN A 88 -25.55 5.90 21.82
C ASN A 88 -26.16 6.67 20.64
N TYR A 89 -27.17 7.51 20.87
CA TYR A 89 -27.76 8.31 19.79
C TYR A 89 -26.80 9.38 19.26
N LEU A 90 -26.03 10.03 20.13
CA LEU A 90 -24.98 10.97 19.71
C LEU A 90 -23.95 10.27 18.81
N TRP A 91 -23.53 9.07 19.20
CA TRP A 91 -22.58 8.28 18.42
C TRP A 91 -23.16 7.86 17.07
N ASN A 92 -24.42 7.43 17.02
CA ASN A 92 -25.10 7.13 15.76
C ASN A 92 -25.16 8.33 14.82
N GLU A 93 -25.43 9.53 15.34
CA GLU A 93 -25.40 10.77 14.55
C GLU A 93 -23.98 11.06 14.03
N THR A 94 -22.97 10.83 14.86
CA THR A 94 -21.55 11.02 14.54
C THR A 94 -21.13 10.12 13.37
N ILE A 95 -21.42 8.82 13.46
CA ILE A 95 -21.10 7.83 12.42
C ILE A 95 -21.88 8.10 11.15
N ARG A 96 -23.16 8.44 11.26
CA ARG A 96 -23.99 8.84 10.11
C ARG A 96 -23.35 10.01 9.37
N ALA A 97 -22.96 11.06 10.08
CA ALA A 97 -22.38 12.24 9.45
C ALA A 97 -21.03 11.95 8.76
N LEU A 98 -20.16 11.12 9.36
CA LEU A 98 -18.91 10.71 8.72
C LEU A 98 -19.16 9.88 7.45
N ARG A 99 -20.12 8.95 7.49
CA ARG A 99 -20.51 8.16 6.30
C ARG A 99 -21.07 9.05 5.21
N ASP A 100 -21.98 9.96 5.55
CA ASP A 100 -22.55 10.94 4.62
C ASP A 100 -21.45 11.83 4.03
N PHE A 101 -20.46 12.26 4.84
CA PHE A 101 -19.31 13.01 4.35
C PHE A 101 -18.54 12.22 3.30
N VAL A 102 -18.16 10.98 3.62
CA VAL A 102 -17.38 10.10 2.73
C VAL A 102 -18.11 9.86 1.41
N ILE A 103 -19.41 9.55 1.46
CA ILE A 103 -20.25 9.30 0.28
C ILE A 103 -20.24 10.52 -0.66
N ASN A 104 -20.36 11.72 -0.09
CA ASN A 104 -20.46 12.95 -0.87
C ASN A 104 -19.11 13.52 -1.31
N PHE A 105 -17.99 13.03 -0.76
CA PHE A 105 -16.66 13.58 -1.01
C PHE A 105 -15.91 12.80 -2.09
N ASP A 106 -15.48 11.57 -1.79
CA ASP A 106 -14.88 10.64 -2.75
C ASP A 106 -14.94 9.20 -2.21
N LEU A 107 -16.07 8.54 -2.47
CA LEU A 107 -16.32 7.16 -2.01
C LEU A 107 -15.33 6.15 -2.59
N GLN A 108 -14.90 6.35 -3.85
CA GLN A 108 -13.93 5.46 -4.50
C GLN A 108 -12.56 5.54 -3.85
N TYR A 109 -12.11 6.76 -3.54
CA TYR A 109 -10.87 6.96 -2.80
C TYR A 109 -10.95 6.35 -1.40
N PHE A 110 -12.05 6.57 -0.68
CA PHE A 110 -12.27 5.96 0.63
C PHE A 110 -12.17 4.43 0.59
N TYR A 111 -12.84 3.75 -0.36
CA TYR A 111 -12.75 2.29 -0.45
C TYR A 111 -11.38 1.78 -0.88
N SER A 112 -10.65 2.54 -1.71
CA SER A 112 -9.27 2.23 -2.06
C SER A 112 -8.36 2.17 -0.82
N VAL A 113 -8.54 3.12 0.10
CA VAL A 113 -7.82 3.15 1.39
C VAL A 113 -8.40 2.13 2.38
N ALA A 114 -9.70 1.87 2.36
CA ALA A 114 -10.33 0.86 3.20
C ALA A 114 -9.76 -0.54 2.95
N GLU A 115 -9.51 -0.92 1.69
CA GLU A 115 -8.88 -2.21 1.35
C GLU A 115 -7.51 -2.38 2.02
N LYS A 116 -6.78 -1.27 2.26
CA LYS A 116 -5.49 -1.28 2.99
C LYS A 116 -5.65 -1.48 4.48
N VAL A 117 -6.73 -0.97 5.07
CA VAL A 117 -7.03 -1.17 6.50
C VAL A 117 -7.50 -2.60 6.74
N GLY A 118 -8.23 -3.20 5.80
CA GLY A 118 -8.61 -4.60 5.90
C GLY A 118 -9.05 -5.22 4.58
N ALA A 119 -8.52 -6.41 4.28
CA ALA A 119 -8.85 -7.15 3.07
C ALA A 119 -10.34 -7.51 2.92
N ARG A 120 -11.11 -7.50 4.02
CA ARG A 120 -12.58 -7.68 4.01
C ARG A 120 -13.33 -6.56 3.28
N TYR A 121 -12.72 -5.40 3.09
CA TYR A 121 -13.28 -4.26 2.36
C TYR A 121 -12.97 -4.28 0.87
N LYS A 122 -12.28 -5.33 0.40
CA LYS A 122 -12.02 -5.53 -1.01
C LYS A 122 -13.34 -5.65 -1.78
N ASN A 123 -13.42 -4.98 -2.93
CA ASN A 123 -14.57 -4.92 -3.83
C ASN A 123 -15.77 -4.09 -3.37
N LEU A 124 -15.71 -3.39 -2.23
CA LEU A 124 -16.74 -2.42 -1.89
C LEU A 124 -16.66 -1.21 -2.83
N THR A 125 -17.80 -0.77 -3.35
CA THR A 125 -17.88 0.30 -4.35
C THR A 125 -19.10 1.21 -4.20
N LYS A 126 -20.18 0.73 -3.58
CA LYS A 126 -21.47 1.45 -3.54
C LYS A 126 -21.68 2.18 -2.22
N ALA A 127 -22.55 3.19 -2.24
CA ALA A 127 -22.83 4.02 -1.07
C ALA A 127 -23.57 3.25 0.04
N ASP A 128 -24.46 2.32 -0.32
CA ASP A 128 -25.18 1.46 0.62
C ASP A 128 -24.27 0.44 1.32
N GLU A 129 -23.15 0.08 0.71
CA GLU A 129 -22.14 -0.82 1.29
C GLU A 129 -21.33 -0.17 2.42
N ILE A 130 -21.43 1.16 2.63
CA ILE A 130 -20.61 1.87 3.63
C ILE A 130 -20.89 1.40 5.06
N SER A 131 -22.08 0.84 5.31
CA SER A 131 -22.44 0.27 6.61
C SER A 131 -21.68 -1.02 6.92
N LEU A 132 -21.09 -1.69 5.92
CA LEU A 132 -20.24 -2.86 6.11
C LEU A 132 -18.88 -2.49 6.69
N VAL A 133 -18.47 -1.22 6.58
CA VAL A 133 -17.27 -0.71 7.23
C VAL A 133 -17.57 -0.49 8.72
N SER A 134 -16.75 -1.11 9.57
CA SER A 134 -16.91 -1.03 11.01
C SER A 134 -16.68 0.40 11.47
N GLU A 135 -17.28 0.81 12.59
CA GLU A 135 -17.12 2.17 13.11
C GLU A 135 -15.66 2.47 13.48
N TYR A 136 -14.93 1.46 13.98
CA TYR A 136 -13.51 1.56 14.27
C TYR A 136 -12.70 1.84 12.99
N ASP A 137 -12.91 1.04 11.95
CA ASP A 137 -12.16 1.21 10.69
C ASP A 137 -12.59 2.48 9.96
N LEU A 138 -13.86 2.90 10.05
CA LEU A 138 -14.33 4.17 9.49
C LEU A 138 -13.51 5.35 10.04
N LEU A 139 -13.30 5.41 11.36
CA LEU A 139 -12.49 6.46 11.98
C LEU A 139 -11.03 6.40 11.50
N GLU A 140 -10.44 5.21 11.43
CA GLU A 140 -9.06 5.04 10.98
C GLU A 140 -8.87 5.42 9.52
N ILE A 141 -9.81 5.04 8.64
CA ILE A 141 -9.78 5.42 7.23
C ILE A 141 -9.96 6.94 7.10
N CYS A 142 -10.93 7.54 7.82
CA CYS A 142 -11.13 8.99 7.85
C CYS A 142 -9.89 9.74 8.33
N ARG A 143 -9.13 9.18 9.28
CA ARG A 143 -7.83 9.72 9.72
C ARG A 143 -6.79 9.67 8.60
N ARG A 144 -6.60 8.49 7.99
CA ARG A 144 -5.63 8.28 6.90
C ARG A 144 -5.86 9.19 5.71
N ILE A 145 -7.11 9.34 5.26
CA ILE A 145 -7.42 10.22 4.14
C ILE A 145 -7.40 11.70 4.52
N GLY A 146 -7.36 12.05 5.81
CA GLY A 146 -7.29 13.43 6.28
C GLY A 146 -8.65 14.12 6.47
N ILE A 147 -9.76 13.37 6.56
CA ILE A 147 -11.03 13.91 7.08
C ILE A 147 -10.88 14.23 8.57
N LEU A 148 -10.16 13.37 9.29
CA LEU A 148 -9.81 13.56 10.69
C LEU A 148 -8.30 13.75 10.81
N ASN A 149 -7.87 14.69 11.65
CA ASN A 149 -6.48 14.70 12.11
C ASN A 149 -6.31 13.74 13.31
N ASP A 150 -5.06 13.43 13.67
CA ASP A 150 -4.78 12.46 14.74
C ASP A 150 -5.41 12.84 16.08
N ILE A 151 -5.45 14.14 16.41
CA ILE A 151 -6.06 14.63 17.65
C ILE A 151 -7.57 14.35 17.66
N ASN A 152 -8.25 14.67 16.57
CA ASN A 152 -9.70 14.51 16.45
C ASN A 152 -10.08 13.03 16.33
N TYR A 153 -9.24 12.21 15.70
CA TYR A 153 -9.36 10.76 15.74
C TYR A 153 -9.32 10.27 17.19
N GLN A 154 -8.31 10.65 17.99
CA GLN A 154 -8.22 10.21 19.38
C GLN A 154 -9.41 10.70 20.22
N ARG A 155 -9.88 11.93 20.01
CA ARG A 155 -11.08 12.45 20.66
C ARG A 155 -12.33 11.62 20.37
N LEU A 156 -12.58 11.29 19.10
CA LEU A 156 -13.73 10.48 18.69
C LEU A 156 -13.60 9.02 19.14
N SER A 157 -12.40 8.45 19.08
CA SER A 157 -12.10 7.11 19.60
C SER A 157 -12.38 7.01 21.09
N ASN A 158 -12.08 8.05 21.87
CA ASN A 158 -12.45 8.11 23.28
C ASN A 158 -13.97 8.12 23.48
N VAL A 159 -14.73 8.88 22.68
CA VAL A 159 -16.21 8.85 22.75
C VAL A 159 -16.74 7.45 22.43
N ASN A 160 -16.20 6.78 21.41
CA ASN A 160 -16.56 5.41 21.06
C ASN A 160 -16.24 4.44 22.21
N TYR A 161 -15.07 4.57 22.82
CA TYR A 161 -14.66 3.77 23.97
C TYR A 161 -15.66 3.93 25.12
N MET A 162 -15.96 5.17 25.50
CA MET A 162 -16.93 5.45 26.56
C MET A 162 -18.32 4.94 26.22
N ARG A 163 -18.77 5.09 24.97
CA ARG A 163 -20.05 4.54 24.49
C ARG A 163 -20.13 3.02 24.67
N ASN A 164 -19.04 2.30 24.42
CA ASN A 164 -19.02 0.83 24.52
C ASN A 164 -18.92 0.34 25.97
N HIS A 165 -18.28 1.11 26.86
CA HIS A 165 -17.99 0.69 28.23
C HIS A 165 -18.93 1.28 29.28
N ALA A 166 -19.54 2.45 29.02
CA ALA A 166 -20.52 3.08 29.91
C ALA A 166 -21.97 2.62 29.62
N SER A 167 -22.15 1.65 28.71
CA SER A 167 -23.45 1.05 28.39
C SER A 167 -23.88 0.06 29.47
N ALA A 168 -25.20 -0.07 29.70
CA ALA A 168 -25.84 -0.91 30.72
C ALA A 168 -25.50 -2.43 30.69
N ALA A 169 -24.67 -2.89 29.75
CA ALA A 169 -24.22 -4.27 29.61
C ALA A 169 -23.17 -4.69 30.66
N HIS A 170 -22.53 -3.72 31.33
CA HIS A 170 -21.59 -3.97 32.44
C HIS A 170 -22.03 -3.17 33.68
N PRO A 171 -22.64 -3.82 34.69
CA PRO A 171 -23.21 -3.17 35.87
C PRO A 171 -22.23 -2.44 36.81
N ASN A 172 -20.96 -2.25 36.44
CA ASN A 172 -19.96 -1.67 37.32
C ASN A 172 -19.69 -0.18 36.98
N ASP A 173 -20.19 0.68 37.87
CA ASP A 173 -19.57 1.92 38.39
C ASP A 173 -19.21 3.11 37.47
N SER A 174 -19.44 3.09 36.16
CA SER A 174 -19.22 4.29 35.33
C SER A 174 -20.48 5.16 35.23
N GLU A 175 -20.70 6.04 36.21
CA GLU A 175 -21.70 7.11 36.12
C GLU A 175 -21.24 8.18 35.11
N ILE A 176 -22.06 8.43 34.08
CA ILE A 176 -21.84 9.54 33.13
C ILE A 176 -22.45 10.81 33.73
N ASP A 177 -21.66 11.88 33.85
CA ASP A 177 -22.16 13.19 34.30
C ASP A 177 -22.57 14.13 33.15
N GLY A 178 -23.21 15.25 33.48
CA GLY A 178 -23.68 16.22 32.49
C GLY A 178 -22.54 16.94 31.77
N HIS A 179 -21.39 17.15 32.40
CA HIS A 179 -20.25 17.82 31.77
C HIS A 179 -19.55 16.92 30.76
N GLU A 180 -19.38 15.63 31.07
CA GLU A 180 -18.87 14.63 30.14
C GLU A 180 -19.75 14.55 28.89
N MET A 181 -21.07 14.51 29.09
CA MET A 181 -22.03 14.50 27.99
C MET A 181 -21.94 15.75 27.11
N ILE A 182 -21.80 16.94 27.70
CA ILE A 182 -21.60 18.20 26.96
C ILE A 182 -20.27 18.17 26.19
N ALA A 183 -19.20 17.66 26.82
CA ALA A 183 -17.89 17.56 26.19
C ALA A 183 -17.93 16.64 24.96
N TRP A 184 -18.54 15.45 25.09
CA TRP A 184 -18.70 14.52 23.96
C TRP A 184 -19.61 15.08 22.88
N LEU A 185 -20.72 15.72 23.24
CA LEU A 185 -21.58 16.44 22.29
C LEU A 185 -20.77 17.45 21.48
N SER A 186 -19.97 18.29 22.15
CA SER A 186 -19.15 19.30 21.47
C SER A 186 -18.11 18.67 20.54
N VAL A 187 -17.44 17.60 20.97
CA VAL A 187 -16.45 16.86 20.17
C VAL A 187 -17.09 16.28 18.91
N CYS A 188 -18.18 15.53 19.06
CA CYS A 188 -18.90 14.90 17.95
C CYS A 188 -19.41 15.94 16.95
N LEU A 189 -20.00 17.04 17.44
CA LEU A 189 -20.52 18.09 16.58
C LEU A 189 -19.41 18.80 15.80
N LYS A 190 -18.33 19.21 16.46
CA LYS A 190 -17.23 19.97 15.85
C LYS A 190 -16.37 19.13 14.90
N HIS A 191 -16.15 17.86 15.22
CA HIS A 191 -15.11 17.06 14.57
C HIS A 191 -15.64 15.93 13.69
N ALA A 192 -16.95 15.64 13.72
CA ALA A 192 -17.57 14.70 12.81
C ALA A 192 -18.76 15.33 12.07
N VAL A 193 -19.76 15.84 12.79
CA VAL A 193 -21.01 16.33 12.18
C VAL A 193 -20.80 17.54 11.29
N THR A 194 -19.92 18.44 11.71
CA THR A 194 -19.57 19.67 10.97
C THR A 194 -18.12 19.67 10.50
N ALA A 195 -17.50 18.48 10.44
CA ALA A 195 -16.14 18.31 9.95
C ALA A 195 -16.01 18.93 8.55
N LYS A 196 -14.89 19.62 8.33
CA LYS A 196 -14.53 20.17 7.02
C LYS A 196 -13.21 19.53 6.60
N PRO A 197 -13.09 19.12 5.32
CA PRO A 197 -11.82 18.59 4.82
C PRO A 197 -10.77 19.70 4.88
N ASP A 198 -9.52 19.31 5.12
CA ASP A 198 -8.40 20.25 4.98
C ASP A 198 -8.19 20.64 3.50
N HIS A 199 -7.47 21.74 3.26
CA HIS A 199 -7.22 22.23 1.90
C HIS A 199 -6.54 21.18 1.02
N SER A 200 -5.57 20.49 1.62
CA SER A 200 -4.80 19.41 1.01
C SER A 200 -5.67 18.29 0.45
N LEU A 201 -6.64 17.81 1.23
CA LEU A 201 -7.57 16.76 0.86
C LEU A 201 -8.53 17.23 -0.23
N ILE A 202 -8.94 18.49 -0.19
CA ILE A 202 -9.74 19.10 -1.26
C ILE A 202 -8.94 19.11 -2.59
N GLU A 203 -7.66 19.46 -2.55
CA GLU A 203 -6.81 19.45 -3.75
C GLU A 203 -6.62 18.04 -4.32
N ILE A 204 -6.39 17.06 -3.45
CA ILE A 204 -6.26 15.65 -3.85
C ILE A 204 -7.56 15.12 -4.45
N GLN A 205 -8.71 15.43 -3.86
CA GLN A 205 -10.00 15.01 -4.39
C GLN A 205 -10.27 15.63 -5.76
N LYS A 206 -9.97 16.92 -5.94
CA LYS A 206 -10.09 17.59 -7.23
C LYS A 206 -9.18 16.95 -8.27
N LEU A 207 -7.93 16.66 -7.91
CA LEU A 207 -6.98 16.02 -8.81
C LEU A 207 -7.44 14.61 -9.18
N LEU A 208 -7.84 13.77 -8.22
CA LEU A 208 -8.37 12.43 -8.49
C LEU A 208 -9.61 12.48 -9.39
N THR A 209 -10.49 13.44 -9.16
CA THR A 209 -11.66 13.66 -10.02
C THR A 209 -11.24 13.95 -11.46
N ASN A 210 -10.32 14.91 -11.66
CA ASN A 210 -9.82 15.27 -12.99
C ASN A 210 -9.05 14.14 -13.66
N VAL A 211 -8.26 13.37 -12.91
CA VAL A 211 -7.57 12.16 -13.41
C VAL A 211 -8.57 11.14 -13.96
N ARG A 212 -9.76 11.02 -13.37
CA ARG A 212 -10.81 10.09 -13.80
C ARG A 212 -11.62 10.60 -14.99
N THR A 213 -11.86 11.92 -15.09
CA THR A 213 -12.91 12.46 -15.97
C THR A 213 -12.44 13.45 -17.03
N ALA A 214 -11.28 14.08 -16.87
CA ALA A 214 -10.77 15.10 -17.78
C ALA A 214 -9.67 14.55 -18.68
N ILE A 215 -9.34 15.30 -19.73
CA ILE A 215 -8.11 15.12 -20.51
C ILE A 215 -7.12 16.16 -19.98
N ILE A 216 -6.06 15.71 -19.33
CA ILE A 216 -5.03 16.62 -18.77
C ILE A 216 -3.98 16.88 -19.85
N PRO A 217 -3.63 18.14 -20.16
CA PRO A 217 -2.55 18.45 -21.09
C PRO A 217 -1.21 17.87 -20.63
N SER A 218 -0.44 17.30 -21.55
CA SER A 218 0.83 16.65 -21.22
C SER A 218 1.86 17.60 -20.60
N ASP A 219 1.81 18.87 -20.97
CA ASP A 219 2.72 19.91 -20.48
C ASP A 219 2.47 20.25 -19.00
N ASP A 220 1.29 19.92 -18.47
CA ASP A 220 0.91 20.21 -17.09
C ASP A 220 1.36 19.11 -16.10
N TYR A 221 1.72 17.91 -16.58
CA TYR A 221 2.06 16.78 -15.71
C TYR A 221 3.22 17.07 -14.76
N ALA A 222 4.26 17.77 -15.25
CA ALA A 222 5.41 18.13 -14.43
C ALA A 222 5.03 19.07 -13.28
N LEU A 223 4.18 20.07 -13.57
CA LEU A 223 3.68 21.01 -12.57
C LEU A 223 2.82 20.28 -11.54
N ILE A 224 1.86 19.47 -11.98
CA ILE A 224 0.99 18.66 -11.12
C ILE A 224 1.81 17.76 -10.20
N GLY A 225 2.77 17.03 -10.77
CA GLY A 225 3.67 16.15 -10.02
C GLY A 225 4.45 16.92 -8.95
N SER A 226 5.02 18.08 -9.31
CA SER A 226 5.83 18.90 -8.39
C SER A 226 5.04 19.46 -7.18
N GLU A 227 3.74 19.72 -7.34
CA GLU A 227 2.89 20.12 -6.21
C GLU A 227 2.45 18.91 -5.38
N LEU A 228 2.16 17.78 -6.04
CA LEU A 228 1.71 16.56 -5.37
C LEU A 228 2.76 15.97 -4.43
N VAL A 229 4.05 16.06 -4.78
CA VAL A 229 5.15 15.56 -3.92
C VAL A 229 5.36 16.39 -2.64
N LYS A 230 4.70 17.55 -2.49
CA LYS A 230 4.74 18.36 -1.27
C LYS A 230 3.74 17.88 -0.20
N GLN A 231 2.88 16.94 -0.54
CA GLN A 231 1.91 16.36 0.38
C GLN A 231 2.60 15.48 1.44
N PRO A 232 1.95 15.21 2.59
CA PRO A 232 2.45 14.23 3.55
C PRO A 232 2.64 12.85 2.91
N LEU A 233 3.67 12.11 3.35
CA LEU A 233 4.05 10.81 2.76
C LEU A 233 2.89 9.82 2.71
N GLU A 234 2.10 9.70 3.78
CA GLU A 234 0.93 8.81 3.82
C GLU A 234 -0.06 9.12 2.67
N ARG A 235 -0.24 10.41 2.35
CA ARG A 235 -1.14 10.87 1.29
C ARG A 235 -0.58 10.61 -0.10
N ILE A 236 0.74 10.74 -0.27
CA ILE A 236 1.43 10.35 -1.51
C ILE A 236 1.26 8.85 -1.75
N ASP A 237 1.49 8.03 -0.73
CA ASP A 237 1.38 6.58 -0.80
C ASP A 237 -0.05 6.13 -1.12
N ASP A 238 -1.05 6.71 -0.47
CA ASP A 238 -2.46 6.39 -0.71
C ASP A 238 -2.92 6.90 -2.08
N PHE A 239 -2.48 8.09 -2.52
CA PHE A 239 -2.74 8.56 -3.88
C PHE A 239 -2.15 7.61 -4.93
N LEU A 240 -0.89 7.20 -4.76
CA LEU A 240 -0.22 6.25 -5.65
C LEU A 240 -0.98 4.92 -5.73
N TRP A 241 -1.39 4.40 -4.59
CA TRP A 241 -2.20 3.19 -4.50
C TRP A 241 -3.53 3.32 -5.24
N THR A 242 -4.21 4.45 -5.05
CA THR A 242 -5.49 4.73 -5.71
C THR A 242 -5.34 4.85 -7.22
N ILE A 243 -4.37 5.61 -7.74
CA ILE A 243 -4.17 5.73 -9.19
C ILE A 243 -3.74 4.40 -9.81
N PHE A 244 -2.96 3.58 -9.11
CA PHE A 244 -2.65 2.22 -9.56
C PHE A 244 -3.92 1.35 -9.62
N GLY A 245 -4.78 1.43 -8.60
CA GLY A 245 -6.08 0.76 -8.57
C GLY A 245 -6.97 1.18 -9.74
N ILE A 246 -7.04 2.48 -10.04
CA ILE A 246 -7.76 3.02 -11.19
C ILE A 246 -7.14 2.48 -12.48
N PHE A 247 -5.82 2.57 -12.65
CA PHE A 247 -5.13 2.15 -13.87
C PHE A 247 -5.36 0.68 -14.22
N THR A 248 -5.33 -0.19 -13.19
CA THR A 248 -5.51 -1.63 -13.34
C THR A 248 -6.97 -2.07 -13.42
N HIS A 249 -7.93 -1.17 -13.27
CA HIS A 249 -9.34 -1.52 -13.38
C HIS A 249 -9.79 -1.67 -14.84
N HIS A 250 -10.52 -2.75 -15.15
CA HIS A 250 -10.90 -3.13 -16.52
C HIS A 250 -11.79 -2.11 -17.25
N LYS A 251 -12.55 -1.28 -16.51
CA LYS A 251 -13.44 -0.25 -17.09
C LYS A 251 -12.81 1.14 -17.19
N THR A 252 -11.53 1.29 -16.86
CA THR A 252 -10.89 2.61 -16.85
C THR A 252 -10.74 3.13 -18.27
N SER A 253 -11.15 4.39 -18.49
CA SER A 253 -11.10 5.03 -19.80
C SER A 253 -9.65 5.22 -20.25
N LYS A 254 -9.46 5.36 -21.57
CA LYS A 254 -8.15 5.65 -22.15
C LYS A 254 -7.59 6.97 -21.60
N ASP A 255 -8.41 8.03 -21.58
CA ASP A 255 -7.99 9.35 -21.07
C ASP A 255 -7.53 9.26 -19.61
N SER A 256 -8.24 8.49 -18.78
CA SER A 256 -7.84 8.28 -17.39
C SER A 256 -6.51 7.52 -17.28
N LYS A 257 -6.28 6.52 -18.12
CA LYS A 257 -4.97 5.83 -18.20
C LYS A 257 -3.86 6.78 -18.66
N ASP A 258 -4.09 7.60 -19.67
CA ASP A 258 -3.11 8.55 -20.21
C ASP A 258 -2.73 9.60 -19.15
N ASN A 259 -3.71 10.12 -18.41
CA ASN A 259 -3.48 11.01 -17.25
C ASN A 259 -2.59 10.34 -16.19
N ILE A 260 -2.90 9.09 -15.84
CA ILE A 260 -2.13 8.34 -14.83
C ILE A 260 -0.71 8.08 -15.33
N ILE A 261 -0.51 7.74 -16.61
CA ILE A 261 0.83 7.55 -17.20
C ILE A 261 1.68 8.82 -17.04
N GLY A 262 1.08 9.99 -17.25
CA GLY A 262 1.76 11.28 -17.09
C GLY A 262 2.15 11.62 -15.65
N ILE A 263 1.28 11.31 -14.69
CA ILE A 263 1.44 11.72 -13.29
C ILE A 263 2.20 10.68 -12.46
N ALA A 264 1.99 9.39 -12.70
CA ALA A 264 2.51 8.30 -11.87
C ALA A 264 4.03 8.33 -11.62
N PRO A 265 4.90 8.69 -12.58
CA PRO A 265 6.35 8.73 -12.34
C PRO A 265 6.75 9.70 -11.21
N TYR A 266 6.08 10.85 -11.11
CA TYR A 266 6.37 11.84 -10.05
C TYR A 266 5.96 11.31 -8.68
N VAL A 267 4.77 10.72 -8.59
CA VAL A 267 4.24 10.16 -7.34
C VAL A 267 5.05 8.95 -6.89
N TRP A 268 5.39 8.07 -7.83
CA TRP A 268 6.22 6.89 -7.57
C TRP A 268 7.56 7.29 -6.96
N ASN A 269 8.22 8.31 -7.48
CA ASN A 269 9.53 8.75 -6.97
C ASN A 269 9.47 9.34 -5.55
N ALA A 270 8.33 9.90 -5.14
CA ALA A 270 8.13 10.44 -3.78
C ALA A 270 7.50 9.46 -2.79
N ALA A 271 6.98 8.32 -3.27
CA ALA A 271 6.35 7.30 -2.44
C ALA A 271 7.38 6.44 -1.68
N SER A 272 6.91 5.81 -0.60
CA SER A 272 7.72 4.91 0.23
C SER A 272 8.11 3.62 -0.51
N GLU A 273 9.23 3.02 -0.11
CA GLU A 273 9.65 1.72 -0.64
C GLU A 273 8.62 0.62 -0.35
N ASP A 274 8.03 0.63 0.84
CA ASP A 274 6.97 -0.31 1.22
C ASP A 274 5.81 -0.23 0.22
N ARG A 275 5.37 0.99 -0.13
CA ARG A 275 4.28 1.17 -1.10
C ARG A 275 4.63 0.64 -2.49
N LYS A 276 5.85 0.84 -2.95
CA LYS A 276 6.33 0.34 -4.25
C LYS A 276 6.35 -1.19 -4.28
N TYR A 277 6.83 -1.84 -3.23
CA TYR A 277 6.79 -3.30 -3.09
C TYR A 277 5.37 -3.85 -3.05
N GLU A 278 4.46 -3.19 -2.33
CA GLU A 278 3.05 -3.59 -2.29
C GLU A 278 2.40 -3.53 -3.68
N ILE A 279 2.68 -2.49 -4.46
CA ILE A 279 2.19 -2.36 -5.84
C ILE A 279 2.80 -3.44 -6.73
N GLY A 280 4.11 -3.67 -6.65
CA GLY A 280 4.77 -4.73 -7.42
C GLY A 280 4.23 -6.13 -7.10
N ALA A 281 3.93 -6.43 -5.84
CA ALA A 281 3.33 -7.70 -5.42
C ALA A 281 1.92 -7.94 -6.01
N ARG A 282 1.19 -6.89 -6.41
CA ARG A 282 -0.11 -7.04 -7.07
C ARG A 282 0.01 -7.70 -8.43
N PHE A 283 1.13 -7.53 -9.14
CA PHE A 283 1.38 -8.23 -10.40
C PHE A 283 1.27 -9.76 -10.23
N GLY A 284 2.02 -10.34 -9.28
CA GLY A 284 1.95 -11.77 -8.98
C GLY A 284 0.57 -12.20 -8.48
N THR A 285 -0.11 -11.34 -7.71
CA THR A 285 -1.49 -11.61 -7.28
C THR A 285 -2.45 -11.74 -8.46
N PHE A 286 -2.42 -10.81 -9.42
CA PHE A 286 -3.27 -10.87 -10.61
C PHE A 286 -2.93 -12.09 -11.48
N ARG A 287 -1.63 -12.40 -11.61
CA ARG A 287 -1.16 -13.61 -12.32
C ARG A 287 -1.69 -14.89 -11.69
N LYS A 288 -1.57 -15.04 -10.37
CA LYS A 288 -2.02 -16.23 -9.61
C LYS A 288 -3.54 -16.44 -9.68
N ASN A 289 -4.31 -15.36 -9.87
CA ASN A 289 -5.78 -15.39 -9.95
C ASN A 289 -6.33 -15.35 -11.40
N ALA A 290 -5.46 -15.50 -12.42
CA ALA A 290 -5.85 -15.43 -13.84
C ALA A 290 -6.56 -14.11 -14.25
N GLU A 291 -6.28 -13.00 -13.55
CA GLU A 291 -6.79 -11.66 -13.89
C GLU A 291 -5.93 -11.04 -15.01
N VAL A 292 -6.07 -11.55 -16.25
CA VAL A 292 -5.18 -11.25 -17.40
C VAL A 292 -5.08 -9.75 -17.68
N ASP A 293 -6.21 -9.06 -17.86
CA ASP A 293 -6.22 -7.62 -18.18
C ASP A 293 -5.54 -6.77 -17.09
N ARG A 294 -5.73 -7.13 -15.83
CA ARG A 294 -5.13 -6.41 -14.69
C ARG A 294 -3.65 -6.71 -14.55
N LYS A 295 -3.24 -7.94 -14.84
CA LYS A 295 -1.82 -8.33 -14.92
C LYS A 295 -1.10 -7.50 -15.99
N GLU A 296 -1.71 -7.33 -17.16
CA GLU A 296 -1.14 -6.52 -18.25
C GLU A 296 -1.12 -5.03 -17.94
N ALA A 297 -2.19 -4.50 -17.35
CA ALA A 297 -2.18 -3.11 -16.88
C ALA A 297 -1.15 -2.89 -15.76
N SER A 298 -0.98 -3.85 -14.85
CA SER A 298 0.05 -3.78 -13.80
C SER A 298 1.47 -3.78 -14.41
N GLN A 299 1.72 -4.63 -15.42
CA GLN A 299 2.97 -4.61 -16.18
C GLN A 299 3.25 -3.23 -16.76
N GLN A 300 2.30 -2.67 -17.52
CA GLN A 300 2.44 -1.38 -18.17
C GLN A 300 2.68 -0.25 -17.15
N PHE A 301 1.97 -0.27 -16.03
CA PHE A 301 2.16 0.71 -14.96
C PHE A 301 3.60 0.66 -14.43
N LEU A 302 4.11 -0.54 -14.12
CA LEU A 302 5.46 -0.73 -13.61
C LEU A 302 6.53 -0.33 -14.63
N GLU A 303 6.29 -0.52 -15.94
CA GLU A 303 7.19 -0.03 -16.99
C GLU A 303 7.26 1.49 -17.01
N VAL A 304 6.11 2.16 -16.96
CA VAL A 304 6.01 3.63 -16.98
C VAL A 304 6.76 4.28 -15.83
N VAL A 305 6.71 3.67 -14.63
CA VAL A 305 7.36 4.21 -13.43
C VAL A 305 8.77 3.64 -13.20
N ASN A 306 9.30 2.83 -14.12
CA ASN A 306 10.56 2.09 -13.95
C ASN A 306 10.60 1.21 -12.67
N GLY A 307 9.46 0.61 -12.33
CA GLY A 307 9.23 -0.17 -11.11
C GLY A 307 9.27 -1.69 -11.30
N LEU A 308 9.73 -2.23 -12.44
CA LEU A 308 9.73 -3.68 -12.71
C LEU A 308 10.48 -4.48 -11.63
N SER A 309 11.52 -3.91 -11.04
CA SER A 309 12.33 -4.51 -9.97
C SER A 309 11.57 -4.76 -8.65
N TYR A 310 10.37 -4.20 -8.50
CA TYR A 310 9.54 -4.31 -7.29
C TYR A 310 8.52 -5.46 -7.35
N LYS A 311 8.43 -6.20 -8.48
CA LYS A 311 7.56 -7.39 -8.57
C LYS A 311 7.91 -8.43 -7.50
N ASP A 312 6.97 -9.33 -7.24
CA ASP A 312 7.21 -10.46 -6.35
C ASP A 312 8.31 -11.40 -6.89
N GLU A 313 9.00 -12.09 -5.98
CA GLU A 313 10.18 -12.92 -6.31
C GLU A 313 9.89 -13.98 -7.37
N ASP A 314 8.73 -14.66 -7.30
CA ASP A 314 8.33 -15.68 -8.29
C ASP A 314 8.19 -15.08 -9.69
N SER A 315 7.59 -13.89 -9.77
CA SER A 315 7.40 -13.17 -11.04
C SER A 315 8.72 -12.67 -11.60
N LEU A 316 9.58 -12.08 -10.77
CA LEU A 316 10.94 -11.68 -11.17
C LEU A 316 11.75 -12.89 -11.65
N ALA A 317 11.64 -14.02 -10.95
CA ALA A 317 12.35 -15.24 -11.31
C ALA A 317 11.93 -15.74 -12.69
N GLY A 318 10.62 -15.85 -12.95
CA GLY A 318 10.11 -16.28 -14.25
C GLY A 318 10.53 -15.34 -15.39
N GLU A 319 10.44 -14.03 -15.17
CA GLU A 319 10.83 -13.03 -16.17
C GLU A 319 12.33 -13.05 -16.46
N LEU A 320 13.16 -13.16 -15.42
CA LEU A 320 14.61 -13.26 -15.59
C LEU A 320 15.00 -14.53 -16.36
N ILE A 321 14.37 -15.67 -16.09
CA ILE A 321 14.61 -16.92 -16.84
C ILE A 321 14.32 -16.70 -18.33
N GLU A 322 13.14 -16.14 -18.66
CA GLU A 322 12.77 -15.88 -20.05
C GLU A 322 13.76 -14.92 -20.74
N LYS A 323 14.15 -13.84 -20.06
CA LYS A 323 15.13 -12.88 -20.60
C LYS A 323 16.51 -13.49 -20.79
N LEU A 324 16.95 -14.34 -19.86
CA LEU A 324 18.20 -15.09 -19.97
C LEU A 324 18.15 -16.11 -21.11
N GLU A 325 17.02 -16.77 -21.34
CA GLU A 325 16.83 -17.69 -22.46
C GLU A 325 16.95 -16.95 -23.79
N ASN A 326 16.32 -15.79 -23.90
CA ASN A 326 16.38 -14.96 -25.10
C ASN A 326 17.80 -14.44 -25.35
N LEU A 327 18.51 -13.97 -24.31
CA LEU A 327 19.91 -13.61 -24.42
C LEU A 327 20.77 -14.81 -24.88
N PHE A 328 20.55 -15.98 -24.29
CA PHE A 328 21.30 -17.19 -24.63
C PHE A 328 21.03 -17.64 -26.08
N ARG A 329 19.79 -17.55 -26.56
CA ARG A 329 19.45 -17.81 -27.97
C ARG A 329 20.13 -16.81 -28.90
N SER A 330 20.14 -15.52 -28.54
CA SER A 330 20.84 -14.48 -29.32
C SER A 330 22.35 -14.76 -29.39
N HIS A 331 22.96 -15.18 -28.27
CA HIS A 331 24.38 -15.56 -28.20
C HIS A 331 24.76 -16.69 -29.15
N ASN A 332 23.87 -17.68 -29.32
CA ASN A 332 24.09 -18.84 -30.18
C ASN A 332 23.66 -18.61 -31.64
N SER A 333 23.20 -17.42 -31.99
CA SER A 333 22.84 -17.06 -33.37
C SER A 333 24.06 -16.62 -34.19
N SER A 334 23.98 -16.70 -35.52
CA SER A 334 25.10 -16.38 -36.42
C SER A 334 25.63 -14.95 -36.31
N ASN A 335 24.85 -14.01 -35.76
CA ASN A 335 25.20 -12.58 -35.64
C ASN A 335 25.18 -12.11 -34.17
N ASN A 336 25.59 -12.98 -33.23
CA ASN A 336 25.53 -12.69 -31.80
C ASN A 336 26.25 -11.38 -31.39
N PHE A 337 27.37 -11.07 -32.03
CA PHE A 337 28.18 -9.86 -31.78
C PHE A 337 27.51 -8.51 -32.09
N TYR A 338 26.26 -8.50 -32.56
CA TYR A 338 25.44 -7.28 -32.76
C TYR A 338 24.10 -7.28 -32.02
N ASN A 339 23.65 -8.42 -31.51
CA ASN A 339 22.25 -8.62 -31.12
C ASN A 339 22.06 -8.93 -29.63
N GLU A 340 23.13 -8.95 -28.83
CA GLU A 340 23.04 -9.24 -27.41
C GLU A 340 22.71 -8.01 -26.57
N TYR A 341 23.14 -6.82 -27.00
CA TYR A 341 22.95 -5.57 -26.26
C TYR A 341 21.51 -5.28 -25.81
N PRO A 342 20.48 -5.40 -26.67
CA PRO A 342 19.10 -5.16 -26.25
C PRO A 342 18.67 -6.11 -25.12
N HIS A 343 19.03 -7.39 -25.22
CA HIS A 343 18.71 -8.38 -24.19
C HIS A 343 19.44 -8.12 -22.88
N ALA A 344 20.71 -7.74 -22.93
CA ALA A 344 21.48 -7.39 -21.73
C ALA A 344 20.89 -6.18 -21.00
N ARG A 345 20.46 -5.15 -21.74
CA ARG A 345 19.77 -3.98 -21.18
C ARG A 345 18.42 -4.37 -20.57
N ASP A 346 17.64 -5.19 -21.26
CA ASP A 346 16.32 -5.60 -20.80
C ASP A 346 16.40 -6.49 -19.55
N ILE A 347 17.48 -7.26 -19.37
CA ILE A 347 17.76 -8.00 -18.13
C ILE A 347 18.00 -7.04 -16.96
N GLU A 348 18.77 -5.97 -17.16
CA GLU A 348 19.12 -5.01 -16.10
C GLU A 348 17.88 -4.35 -15.49
N THR A 349 16.85 -4.06 -16.29
CA THR A 349 15.61 -3.41 -15.81
C THR A 349 14.73 -4.31 -14.95
N SER A 350 14.95 -5.63 -14.98
CA SER A 350 14.19 -6.61 -14.19
C SER A 350 15.01 -7.27 -13.08
N LEU A 351 16.19 -6.73 -12.80
CA LEU A 351 16.94 -7.13 -11.62
C LEU A 351 16.19 -6.67 -10.36
N PRO A 352 16.09 -7.50 -9.31
CA PRO A 352 15.47 -7.10 -8.05
C PRO A 352 16.13 -5.86 -7.46
N THR A 353 15.36 -5.01 -6.77
CA THR A 353 15.88 -3.75 -6.20
C THR A 353 17.03 -3.97 -5.22
N ASN A 354 17.01 -5.07 -4.45
CA ASN A 354 18.08 -5.48 -3.54
C ASN A 354 19.30 -6.11 -4.26
N LYS A 355 19.24 -6.28 -5.58
CA LYS A 355 20.24 -6.95 -6.44
C LYS A 355 20.53 -8.40 -6.07
N ILE A 356 19.69 -9.03 -5.25
CA ILE A 356 19.79 -10.44 -4.88
C ILE A 356 19.02 -11.26 -5.91
N ILE A 357 19.72 -12.10 -6.66
CA ILE A 357 19.12 -12.93 -7.71
C ILE A 357 18.28 -14.07 -7.08
N PRO A 358 17.01 -14.26 -7.51
CA PRO A 358 16.15 -15.33 -6.99
C PRO A 358 16.79 -16.71 -7.16
N ARG A 359 16.66 -17.57 -6.15
CA ARG A 359 17.34 -18.89 -6.12
C ARG A 359 17.06 -19.73 -7.35
N ALA A 360 15.80 -19.72 -7.82
CA ALA A 360 15.36 -20.46 -9.00
C ALA A 360 16.09 -20.05 -10.29
N THR A 361 16.59 -18.81 -10.37
CA THR A 361 17.25 -18.26 -11.55
C THR A 361 18.77 -18.29 -11.49
N ARG A 362 19.35 -18.43 -10.29
CA ARG A 362 20.79 -18.27 -10.03
C ARG A 362 21.68 -19.09 -10.97
N GLY A 363 21.37 -20.37 -11.16
CA GLY A 363 22.17 -21.25 -12.03
C GLY A 363 22.24 -20.74 -13.48
N MET A 364 21.07 -20.37 -14.03
CA MET A 364 20.98 -19.84 -15.38
C MET A 364 21.60 -18.46 -15.50
N TRP A 365 21.38 -17.59 -14.51
CA TRP A 365 22.01 -16.27 -14.42
C TRP A 365 23.53 -16.37 -14.54
N VAL A 366 24.14 -17.19 -13.68
CA VAL A 366 25.60 -17.36 -13.66
C VAL A 366 26.09 -17.96 -14.98
N LYS A 367 25.39 -18.96 -15.52
CA LYS A 367 25.76 -19.62 -16.76
C LYS A 367 25.72 -18.68 -17.96
N VAL A 368 24.56 -18.08 -18.23
CA VAL A 368 24.36 -17.24 -19.41
C VAL A 368 25.25 -16.00 -19.37
N VAL A 369 25.30 -15.29 -18.23
CA VAL A 369 26.17 -14.09 -18.10
C VAL A 369 27.64 -14.46 -18.32
N SER A 370 28.10 -15.57 -17.76
CA SER A 370 29.50 -16.00 -17.94
C SER A 370 29.79 -16.39 -19.39
N ILE A 371 28.90 -17.14 -20.05
CA ILE A 371 29.06 -17.52 -21.47
C ILE A 371 29.12 -16.28 -22.35
N CYS A 372 28.15 -15.37 -22.21
CA CYS A 372 28.07 -14.17 -23.05
C CYS A 372 29.28 -13.23 -22.82
N TYR A 373 29.76 -13.10 -21.58
CA TYR A 373 30.96 -12.32 -21.30
C TYR A 373 32.24 -12.91 -21.90
N ILE A 374 32.41 -14.23 -21.78
CA ILE A 374 33.58 -14.95 -22.31
C ILE A 374 33.56 -14.95 -23.84
N GLY A 375 32.37 -15.08 -24.42
CA GLY A 375 32.18 -15.15 -25.86
C GLY A 375 32.55 -16.51 -26.45
N ASN A 376 32.27 -16.66 -27.74
CA ASN A 376 32.58 -17.87 -28.48
C ASN A 376 33.93 -17.80 -29.22
N GLY A 377 34.63 -16.67 -29.20
CA GLY A 377 35.94 -16.51 -29.87
C GLY A 377 35.89 -16.50 -31.41
N LEU A 378 34.69 -16.50 -32.01
CA LEU A 378 34.46 -16.52 -33.45
C LEU A 378 34.00 -15.15 -33.98
N GLY A 379 34.16 -14.92 -35.28
CA GLY A 379 33.58 -13.76 -35.98
C GLY A 379 34.24 -12.41 -35.66
N TYR A 380 33.51 -11.32 -35.94
CA TYR A 380 33.94 -9.95 -35.66
C TYR A 380 33.93 -9.69 -34.14
N ARG A 381 34.87 -8.86 -33.64
CA ARG A 381 35.00 -8.53 -32.20
C ARG A 381 35.22 -9.72 -31.26
N GLU A 382 35.71 -10.84 -31.81
CA GLU A 382 36.09 -12.03 -31.04
C GLU A 382 34.91 -12.63 -30.25
N GLY A 383 33.70 -12.59 -30.84
CA GLY A 383 32.57 -13.41 -30.40
C GLY A 383 31.71 -12.84 -29.27
N VAL A 384 31.74 -11.51 -29.05
CA VAL A 384 30.92 -10.80 -28.05
C VAL A 384 30.42 -9.48 -28.63
N ASP A 385 29.22 -9.07 -28.24
CA ASP A 385 28.72 -7.71 -28.50
C ASP A 385 29.37 -6.69 -27.54
N GLU A 386 30.24 -5.83 -28.08
CA GLU A 386 30.94 -4.79 -27.33
C GLU A 386 30.00 -3.84 -26.57
N GLN A 387 28.78 -3.61 -27.06
CA GLN A 387 27.80 -2.77 -26.37
C GLN A 387 27.18 -3.48 -25.16
N ALA A 388 27.12 -4.82 -25.18
CA ALA A 388 26.63 -5.63 -24.07
C ALA A 388 27.68 -5.82 -22.96
N VAL A 389 28.97 -5.76 -23.29
CA VAL A 389 30.09 -5.97 -22.34
C VAL A 389 29.97 -5.14 -21.05
N PRO A 390 29.64 -3.83 -21.08
CA PRO A 390 29.45 -3.06 -19.85
C PRO A 390 28.38 -3.63 -18.91
N TYR A 391 27.30 -4.20 -19.44
CA TYR A 391 26.24 -4.83 -18.65
C TYR A 391 26.75 -6.12 -18.02
N TYR A 392 27.40 -6.99 -18.81
CA TYR A 392 27.97 -8.24 -18.29
C TYR A 392 28.99 -7.99 -17.19
N LYS A 393 29.82 -6.95 -17.31
CA LYS A 393 30.73 -6.56 -16.23
C LYS A 393 29.98 -6.18 -14.96
N ARG A 394 28.95 -5.34 -15.04
CA ARG A 394 28.10 -4.99 -13.88
C ARG A 394 27.41 -6.22 -13.28
N PHE A 395 26.98 -7.16 -14.10
CA PHE A 395 26.36 -8.41 -13.67
C PHE A 395 27.37 -9.32 -12.95
N ILE A 396 28.57 -9.48 -13.48
CA ILE A 396 29.67 -10.24 -12.84
C ILE A 396 30.11 -9.56 -11.54
N GLU A 397 30.16 -8.23 -11.53
CA GLU A 397 30.43 -7.42 -10.34
C GLU A 397 29.37 -7.60 -9.26
N SER A 398 28.13 -7.96 -9.59
CA SER A 398 27.07 -8.23 -8.61
C SER A 398 27.09 -9.65 -8.02
N PHE A 399 27.85 -10.58 -8.60
CA PHE A 399 27.93 -11.96 -8.09
C PHE A 399 28.36 -11.96 -6.62
N THR A 400 27.70 -12.75 -5.79
CA THR A 400 28.10 -13.02 -4.40
C THR A 400 28.90 -14.32 -4.34
N GLU A 401 29.30 -14.76 -3.13
CA GLU A 401 29.94 -16.07 -2.96
C GLU A 401 29.07 -17.19 -3.51
N SER A 402 27.74 -17.07 -3.36
CA SER A 402 26.78 -18.05 -3.86
C SER A 402 26.82 -18.21 -5.37
N GLU A 403 26.90 -17.10 -6.11
CA GLU A 403 27.02 -17.11 -7.57
C GLU A 403 28.40 -17.59 -8.02
N VAL A 404 29.48 -17.26 -7.29
CA VAL A 404 30.83 -17.75 -7.62
C VAL A 404 30.97 -19.25 -7.39
N VAL A 405 30.35 -19.81 -6.35
CA VAL A 405 30.26 -21.26 -6.16
C VAL A 405 29.55 -21.92 -7.35
N GLU A 406 28.47 -21.31 -7.83
CA GLU A 406 27.76 -21.80 -9.01
C GLU A 406 28.64 -21.70 -10.28
N PHE A 407 29.37 -20.60 -10.44
CA PHE A 407 30.32 -20.40 -11.54
C PHE A 407 31.41 -21.47 -11.52
N ILE A 408 31.97 -21.79 -10.35
CA ILE A 408 32.97 -22.84 -10.21
C ILE A 408 32.42 -24.17 -10.72
N LYS A 409 31.18 -24.53 -10.35
CA LYS A 409 30.55 -25.77 -10.81
C LYS A 409 30.36 -25.81 -12.32
N LEU A 410 30.19 -24.68 -13.00
CA LEU A 410 30.09 -24.60 -14.46
C LEU A 410 31.37 -25.03 -15.18
N LEU A 411 32.53 -25.08 -14.51
CA LEU A 411 33.75 -25.63 -15.13
C LEU A 411 33.63 -27.13 -15.48
N SER A 412 32.58 -27.80 -14.99
CA SER A 412 32.20 -29.16 -15.39
C SER A 412 31.09 -29.22 -16.46
N ASP A 413 30.48 -28.10 -16.82
CA ASP A 413 29.39 -28.02 -17.81
C ASP A 413 29.96 -27.98 -19.23
N SER A 414 29.55 -28.93 -20.08
CA SER A 414 30.10 -29.10 -21.43
C SER A 414 29.83 -27.92 -22.35
N GLU A 415 28.68 -27.26 -22.19
CA GLU A 415 28.29 -26.11 -22.99
C GLU A 415 29.15 -24.89 -22.62
N PHE A 416 29.36 -24.66 -21.33
CA PHE A 416 30.21 -23.59 -20.81
C PHE A 416 31.67 -23.73 -21.24
N VAL A 417 32.25 -24.93 -21.14
CA VAL A 417 33.69 -25.13 -21.40
C VAL A 417 34.05 -25.24 -22.89
N SER A 418 33.06 -25.42 -23.77
CA SER A 418 33.26 -25.69 -25.20
C SER A 418 34.16 -24.65 -25.89
N ALA A 419 33.98 -23.37 -25.59
CA ALA A 419 34.73 -22.27 -26.19
C ALA A 419 36.11 -22.04 -25.56
N LEU A 420 36.40 -22.60 -24.39
CA LEU A 420 37.60 -22.29 -23.59
C LEU A 420 38.91 -22.84 -24.17
N SER A 421 38.84 -23.68 -25.20
CA SER A 421 40.01 -24.08 -25.98
C SER A 421 40.52 -22.94 -26.90
N MET A 422 39.68 -21.96 -27.20
CA MET A 422 40.03 -20.80 -28.01
C MET A 422 40.74 -19.74 -27.17
N ARG A 423 41.73 -19.07 -27.78
CA ARG A 423 42.59 -18.09 -27.10
C ARG A 423 41.81 -16.99 -26.38
N LYS A 424 40.80 -16.40 -27.01
CA LYS A 424 40.09 -15.24 -26.46
C LYS A 424 39.12 -15.59 -25.32
N PRO A 425 38.30 -16.64 -25.45
CA PRO A 425 37.57 -17.19 -24.32
C PRO A 425 38.48 -17.54 -23.13
N ASP A 426 39.63 -18.19 -23.36
CA ASP A 426 40.62 -18.49 -22.30
C ASP A 426 41.15 -17.22 -21.62
N GLU A 427 41.50 -16.18 -22.39
CA GLU A 427 41.92 -14.89 -21.83
C GLU A 427 40.82 -14.22 -20.99
N ARG A 428 39.57 -14.24 -21.45
CA ARG A 428 38.44 -13.59 -20.78
C ARG A 428 38.02 -14.31 -19.50
N ILE A 429 37.97 -15.65 -19.50
CA ILE A 429 37.69 -16.40 -18.28
C ILE A 429 38.77 -16.17 -17.22
N ARG A 430 40.06 -16.10 -17.61
CA ARG A 430 41.15 -15.79 -16.66
C ARG A 430 41.01 -14.40 -16.06
N LYS A 431 40.61 -13.40 -16.84
CA LYS A 431 40.32 -12.06 -16.32
C LYS A 431 39.18 -12.08 -15.31
N MET A 432 38.10 -12.81 -15.61
CA MET A 432 36.96 -12.96 -14.70
C MET A 432 37.35 -13.69 -13.40
N VAL A 433 38.09 -14.79 -13.49
CA VAL A 433 38.59 -15.55 -12.34
C VAL A 433 39.56 -14.72 -11.50
N THR A 434 40.44 -13.94 -12.12
CA THR A 434 41.35 -13.02 -11.42
C THR A 434 40.57 -11.95 -10.66
N PHE A 435 39.50 -11.42 -11.28
CA PHE A 435 38.58 -10.50 -10.60
C PHE A 435 37.90 -11.16 -9.40
N PHE A 436 37.32 -12.36 -9.55
CA PHE A 436 36.74 -13.10 -8.41
C PHE A 436 37.77 -13.36 -7.31
N LYS A 437 39.00 -13.70 -7.68
CA LYS A 437 40.08 -13.92 -6.71
C LYS A 437 40.41 -12.65 -5.92
N SER A 438 40.33 -11.48 -6.55
CA SER A 438 40.51 -10.20 -5.85
C SER A 438 39.33 -9.81 -4.96
N LYS A 439 38.12 -10.30 -5.28
CA LYS A 439 36.86 -9.91 -4.63
C LYS A 439 36.52 -10.77 -3.40
N PHE A 440 36.77 -12.07 -3.45
CA PHE A 440 36.33 -13.01 -2.40
C PHE A 440 37.52 -13.53 -1.60
N THR A 441 37.38 -13.76 -0.30
CA THR A 441 38.49 -14.21 0.57
C THR A 441 38.35 -15.66 1.04
N ASN A 442 37.22 -16.31 0.75
CA ASN A 442 36.97 -17.69 1.13
C ASN A 442 38.06 -18.63 0.61
N ALA A 443 38.75 -19.33 1.51
CA ALA A 443 39.91 -20.15 1.18
C ALA A 443 39.60 -21.29 0.19
N HIS A 444 38.40 -21.87 0.25
CA HIS A 444 37.99 -22.95 -0.66
C HIS A 444 37.72 -22.41 -2.06
N ILE A 445 37.06 -21.25 -2.17
CA ILE A 445 36.88 -20.54 -3.44
C ILE A 445 38.24 -20.15 -4.03
N GLN A 446 39.10 -19.50 -3.24
CA GLN A 446 40.45 -19.08 -3.63
C GLN A 446 41.26 -20.23 -4.24
N LYS A 447 41.25 -21.40 -3.59
CA LYS A 447 41.98 -22.58 -4.06
C LYS A 447 41.54 -23.05 -5.46
N VAL A 448 40.24 -22.98 -5.77
CA VAL A 448 39.73 -23.33 -7.11
C VAL A 448 40.09 -22.27 -8.14
N LEU A 449 39.97 -20.98 -7.78
CA LEU A 449 40.33 -19.89 -8.67
C LEU A 449 41.83 -19.93 -9.02
N ASP A 450 42.70 -20.26 -8.06
CA ASP A 450 44.13 -20.48 -8.29
C ASP A 450 44.42 -21.64 -9.23
N LEU A 451 43.69 -22.75 -9.08
CA LEU A 451 43.79 -23.88 -9.98
C LEU A 451 43.48 -23.46 -11.43
N VAL A 452 42.42 -22.68 -11.65
CA VAL A 452 42.07 -22.16 -12.98
C VAL A 452 43.14 -21.22 -13.52
N ILE A 453 43.67 -20.30 -12.72
CA ILE A 453 44.72 -19.35 -13.14
C ILE A 453 46.01 -20.08 -13.52
N SER A 454 46.39 -21.12 -12.76
CA SER A 454 47.60 -21.92 -13.01
C SER A 454 47.49 -22.89 -14.19
N THR A 455 46.26 -23.17 -14.65
CA THR A 455 46.02 -24.11 -15.76
C THR A 455 46.65 -23.57 -17.05
N PRO A 456 47.34 -24.39 -17.88
CA PRO A 456 47.91 -23.94 -19.15
C PRO A 456 46.88 -23.28 -20.08
N VAL A 457 47.34 -22.34 -20.91
CA VAL A 457 46.50 -21.61 -21.88
C VAL A 457 45.78 -22.59 -22.80
N GLY A 458 44.46 -22.42 -22.96
CA GLY A 458 43.60 -23.27 -23.78
C GLY A 458 43.21 -24.60 -23.11
N MET A 459 43.63 -24.83 -21.87
CA MET A 459 43.32 -26.06 -21.11
C MET A 459 42.33 -25.83 -19.96
N VAL A 460 41.84 -24.60 -19.74
CA VAL A 460 40.88 -24.30 -18.65
C VAL A 460 39.63 -25.17 -18.76
N GLY A 461 39.14 -25.43 -19.97
CA GLY A 461 37.98 -26.32 -20.18
C GLY A 461 38.19 -27.78 -19.76
N LYS A 462 39.41 -28.19 -19.41
CA LYS A 462 39.73 -29.54 -18.91
C LYS A 462 40.01 -29.56 -17.40
N VAL A 463 39.93 -28.43 -16.70
CA VAL A 463 40.26 -28.33 -15.27
C VAL A 463 39.39 -29.26 -14.42
N SER A 464 38.13 -29.47 -14.82
CA SER A 464 37.18 -30.34 -14.13
C SER A 464 37.54 -31.83 -14.15
N ASN A 465 38.42 -32.25 -15.06
CA ASN A 465 38.92 -33.62 -15.11
C ASN A 465 40.00 -33.90 -14.06
N THR A 466 40.58 -32.86 -13.45
CA THR A 466 41.63 -33.01 -12.44
C THR A 466 41.07 -33.54 -11.12
N SER A 467 41.85 -34.36 -10.42
CA SER A 467 41.51 -34.82 -9.07
C SER A 467 41.45 -33.67 -8.06
N ASP A 468 42.29 -32.65 -8.25
CA ASP A 468 42.33 -31.47 -7.38
C ASP A 468 41.04 -30.67 -7.45
N TYR A 469 40.51 -30.43 -8.66
CA TYR A 469 39.22 -29.77 -8.82
C TYR A 469 38.09 -30.56 -8.14
N LYS A 470 38.02 -31.88 -8.37
CA LYS A 470 36.99 -32.74 -7.77
C LYS A 470 37.04 -32.70 -6.25
N LYS A 471 38.23 -32.77 -5.65
CA LYS A 471 38.42 -32.64 -4.19
C LYS A 471 37.98 -31.28 -3.68
N THR A 472 38.28 -30.19 -4.39
CA THR A 472 37.92 -28.85 -3.94
C THR A 472 36.42 -28.58 -3.94
N LEU A 473 35.64 -29.25 -4.82
CA LEU A 473 34.18 -29.10 -4.87
C LEU A 473 33.50 -29.57 -3.57
N GLU A 474 34.06 -30.58 -2.89
CA GLU A 474 33.51 -31.14 -1.65
C GLU A 474 33.51 -30.14 -0.49
N TYR A 475 34.41 -29.16 -0.53
CA TYR A 475 34.59 -28.16 0.53
C TYR A 475 34.08 -26.77 0.15
N LEU A 476 33.40 -26.64 -1.01
CA LEU A 476 32.78 -25.37 -1.36
C LEU A 476 31.62 -25.04 -0.40
N PRO A 477 31.40 -23.76 -0.10
CA PRO A 477 30.24 -23.34 0.68
C PRO A 477 28.95 -23.91 0.07
N HIS A 478 28.13 -24.54 0.91
CA HIS A 478 26.79 -24.91 0.52
C HIS A 478 25.89 -23.68 0.63
N ASN A 479 25.19 -23.36 -0.46
CA ASN A 479 24.13 -22.35 -0.49
C ASN A 479 22.84 -22.91 0.05
#